data_AF-A0A959HWZ6-F1
#
_entry.id   AF-A0A959HWZ6-F1
#
_cell.length_a   1.000
_cell.length_b   1.000
_cell.length_c   1.000
_cell.angle_alpha   90.00
_cell.angle_beta   90.00
_cell.angle_gamma   90.00
#
_symmetry.space_group_name_H-M   'P 1'
#
loop_
_entity.id
_entity.type
_entity.pdbx_description
1 polymer ?
#
loop_
_entity_poly.entity_id
_entity_poly.type
_entity_poly.pdbx_seq_one_letter_code
_entity_poly.pdbx_strand_id
1 'polypeptide(L)'
;SIWGETGELNGHTGLIDVLQSKVGRLIFNGMPTGVEVCHAMQHGGPYPATTDSRFTSVGTTAVKRFARPVAYQDCPDEILPAELKQDNPLGIWRTLDGALSKNKG
;
A
#
# COMPACT_ATOMS: atom_id res chain seq x y z
N SER A 1 -12.35 -12.00 11.02
CA SER A 1 -13.18 -11.05 11.77
C SER A 1 -12.99 -11.27 13.26
N ILE A 2 -13.07 -10.21 14.04
CA ILE A 2 -13.01 -10.21 15.50
C ILE A 2 -14.33 -9.62 15.98
N TRP A 3 -14.98 -10.29 16.92
CA TRP A 3 -16.24 -9.85 17.52
C TRP A 3 -16.00 -9.59 19.00
N GLY A 4 -16.39 -8.42 19.48
CA GLY A 4 -16.21 -8.02 20.87
C GLY A 4 -16.47 -6.54 21.10
N GLU A 5 -16.73 -6.20 22.36
CA GLU A 5 -16.87 -4.82 22.80
C GLU A 5 -15.51 -4.17 23.05
N THR A 6 -15.46 -2.83 23.05
CA THR A 6 -14.22 -2.07 23.22
C THR A 6 -13.44 -2.48 24.49
N GLY A 7 -14.14 -2.72 25.61
CA GLY A 7 -13.51 -3.16 26.86
C GLY A 7 -12.82 -4.52 26.75
N GLU A 8 -13.43 -5.46 26.02
CA GLU A 8 -12.88 -6.80 25.80
C GLU A 8 -11.67 -6.75 24.86
N LEU A 9 -11.78 -5.99 23.75
CA LEU A 9 -10.69 -5.84 22.77
C LEU A 9 -9.45 -5.20 23.39
N ASN A 10 -9.64 -4.19 24.25
CA ASN A 10 -8.53 -3.54 24.97
C ASN A 10 -7.81 -4.52 25.91
N GLY A 11 -8.51 -5.50 26.48
CA GLY A 11 -7.92 -6.54 27.32
C GLY A 11 -7.14 -7.63 26.54
N HIS A 12 -7.27 -7.67 25.21
CA HIS A 12 -6.76 -8.75 24.37
C HIS A 12 -5.90 -8.25 23.20
N THR A 13 -5.15 -7.16 23.39
CA THR A 13 -4.27 -6.61 22.34
C THR A 13 -3.26 -7.64 21.81
N GLY A 14 -2.75 -8.52 22.66
CA GLY A 14 -1.85 -9.60 22.24
C GLY A 14 -2.48 -10.58 21.23
N LEU A 15 -3.80 -10.80 21.28
CA LEU A 15 -4.50 -11.57 20.25
C LEU A 15 -4.54 -10.80 18.92
N ILE A 16 -4.78 -9.49 18.96
CA ILE A 16 -4.81 -8.63 17.77
C ILE A 16 -3.42 -8.64 17.10
N ASP A 17 -2.34 -8.53 17.88
CA ASP A 17 -0.96 -8.58 17.38
C ASP A 17 -0.66 -9.92 16.68
N VAL A 18 -1.07 -11.04 17.29
CA VAL A 18 -0.92 -12.37 16.68
C VAL A 18 -1.72 -12.45 15.37
N LEU A 19 -2.97 -11.97 15.35
CA LEU A 19 -3.79 -12.01 14.15
C LEU A 19 -3.24 -11.12 13.03
N GLN A 20 -2.71 -9.93 13.35
CA GLN A 20 -2.07 -9.03 12.40
C GLN A 20 -0.90 -9.72 11.67
N SER A 21 -0.17 -10.61 12.35
CA SER A 21 0.91 -11.39 11.75
C SER A 21 0.42 -12.50 10.79
N LYS A 22 -0.88 -12.79 10.74
CA LYS A 22 -1.46 -13.95 10.05
C LYS A 22 -2.42 -13.60 8.91
N VAL A 23 -2.94 -12.38 8.86
CA VAL A 23 -3.98 -12.00 7.88
C VAL A 23 -3.62 -10.72 7.13
N GLY A 24 -4.17 -10.54 5.92
CA GLY A 24 -4.05 -9.28 5.19
C GLY A 24 -5.06 -8.21 5.62
N ARG A 25 -6.18 -8.60 6.24
CA ARG A 25 -7.24 -7.67 6.65
C ARG A 25 -7.91 -8.14 7.94
N LEU A 26 -7.96 -7.25 8.91
CA LEU A 26 -8.75 -7.41 10.14
C LEU A 26 -10.07 -6.66 10.00
N ILE A 27 -11.13 -7.25 10.53
CA ILE A 27 -12.49 -6.70 10.49
C ILE A 27 -13.05 -6.85 11.89
N PHE A 28 -13.47 -5.74 12.48
CA PHE A 28 -14.05 -5.71 13.81
C PHE A 28 -15.57 -5.60 13.69
N ASN A 29 -16.30 -6.48 14.38
CA ASN A 29 -17.76 -6.52 14.42
C ASN A 29 -18.43 -6.51 13.04
N GLY A 30 -17.86 -7.30 12.11
CA GLY A 30 -18.34 -7.37 10.73
C GLY A 30 -17.94 -8.66 10.01
N MET A 31 -18.73 -9.03 9.01
CA MET A 31 -18.51 -10.23 8.18
C MET A 31 -17.44 -9.99 7.11
N PRO A 32 -16.64 -11.01 6.74
CA PRO A 32 -15.51 -10.82 5.84
C PRO A 32 -15.85 -10.84 4.35
N THR A 33 -17.09 -11.18 4.00
CA THR A 33 -17.54 -11.40 2.62
C THR A 33 -17.51 -10.13 1.77
N GLY A 34 -17.73 -8.96 2.37
CA GLY A 34 -17.58 -7.67 1.70
C GLY A 34 -16.12 -7.32 1.41
N VAL A 35 -15.81 -7.03 0.15
CA VAL A 35 -14.51 -6.52 -0.31
C VAL A 35 -14.74 -5.20 -1.04
N GLU A 36 -14.46 -4.10 -0.36
CA GLU A 36 -14.52 -2.76 -0.95
C GLU A 36 -13.37 -2.52 -1.93
N VAL A 37 -13.66 -1.88 -3.06
CA VAL A 37 -12.65 -1.44 -4.03
C VAL A 37 -12.22 -0.01 -3.70
N CYS A 38 -11.27 0.13 -2.77
CA CYS A 38 -10.79 1.44 -2.29
C CYS A 38 -9.25 1.51 -2.21
N HIS A 39 -8.71 2.69 -1.86
CA HIS A 39 -7.26 2.91 -1.74
C HIS A 39 -6.62 2.15 -0.57
N ALA A 40 -7.37 1.90 0.51
CA ALA A 40 -6.87 1.26 1.72
C ALA A 40 -7.02 -0.28 1.72
N MET A 41 -7.61 -0.86 0.66
CA MET A 41 -7.92 -2.29 0.64
C MET A 41 -6.64 -3.15 0.58
N GLN A 42 -6.60 -4.16 1.44
CA GLN A 42 -5.61 -5.23 1.43
C GLN A 42 -6.30 -6.59 1.26
N HIS A 43 -6.43 -7.04 0.01
CA HIS A 43 -6.98 -8.35 -0.34
C HIS A 43 -5.81 -9.31 -0.64
N GLY A 44 -5.45 -10.09 0.37
CA GLY A 44 -4.27 -10.96 0.40
C GLY A 44 -3.91 -11.33 1.85
N GLY A 45 -2.62 -11.51 2.12
CA GLY A 45 -2.08 -11.87 3.45
C GLY A 45 -0.86 -12.79 3.37
N PRO A 46 -0.38 -13.31 4.49
CA PRO A 46 0.62 -14.38 4.49
C PRO A 46 0.15 -15.63 3.71
N TYR A 47 1.09 -16.44 3.24
CA TYR A 47 0.79 -17.73 2.61
C TYR A 47 -0.06 -18.61 3.55
N PRO A 48 -1.13 -19.30 3.08
CA PRO A 48 -1.51 -19.53 1.68
C PRO A 48 -2.51 -18.51 1.10
N ALA A 49 -2.83 -17.42 1.80
CA ALA A 49 -3.80 -16.44 1.31
C ALA A 49 -3.36 -15.76 -0.01
N THR A 50 -2.05 -15.61 -0.21
CA THR A 50 -1.41 -15.24 -1.48
C THR A 50 0.02 -15.79 -1.51
N THR A 51 0.61 -15.84 -2.69
CA THR A 51 2.02 -16.20 -2.91
C THR A 51 2.98 -15.03 -2.73
N ASP A 52 2.49 -13.79 -2.75
CA ASP A 52 3.27 -12.59 -2.41
C ASP A 52 2.47 -11.67 -1.49
N SER A 53 2.82 -11.68 -0.20
CA SER A 53 2.11 -10.95 0.86
C SER A 53 2.39 -9.46 0.88
N ARG A 54 3.37 -8.98 0.10
CA ARG A 54 3.75 -7.55 0.03
C ARG A 54 2.73 -6.70 -0.73
N PHE A 55 1.86 -7.34 -1.52
CA PHE A 55 0.89 -6.69 -2.39
C PHE A 55 -0.55 -7.06 -2.05
N THR A 56 -1.48 -6.34 -2.68
CA THR A 56 -2.91 -6.65 -2.72
C THR A 56 -3.33 -6.99 -4.15
N SER A 57 -4.35 -7.83 -4.30
CA SER A 57 -4.98 -8.11 -5.60
C SER A 57 -6.18 -7.20 -5.92
N VAL A 58 -6.72 -6.50 -4.92
CA VAL A 58 -7.86 -5.56 -5.05
C VAL A 58 -7.49 -4.20 -4.45
N GLY A 59 -8.01 -3.12 -5.02
CA GLY A 59 -7.71 -1.75 -4.60
C GLY A 59 -6.64 -1.09 -5.46
N THR A 60 -6.45 0.21 -5.30
CA THR A 60 -5.63 1.01 -6.23
C THR A 60 -4.14 0.65 -6.18
N THR A 61 -3.65 0.18 -5.03
CA THR A 61 -2.25 -0.26 -4.86
C THR A 61 -1.95 -1.60 -5.55
N ALA A 62 -2.97 -2.33 -6.04
CA ALA A 62 -2.81 -3.58 -6.76
C ALA A 62 -2.03 -3.43 -8.08
N VAL A 63 -2.00 -2.23 -8.65
CA VAL A 63 -1.21 -1.90 -9.86
C VAL A 63 0.29 -2.15 -9.65
N LYS A 64 0.79 -2.03 -8.41
CA LYS A 64 2.21 -2.22 -8.07
C LYS A 64 2.72 -3.63 -8.37
N ARG A 65 1.82 -4.64 -8.51
CA ARG A 65 2.20 -6.01 -8.91
C ARG A 65 2.76 -6.10 -10.33
N PHE A 66 2.44 -5.12 -11.17
CA PHE A 66 2.81 -5.10 -12.59
C PHE A 66 3.86 -4.03 -12.91
N ALA A 67 4.41 -3.38 -11.88
CA ALA A 67 5.39 -2.30 -12.02
C ALA A 67 6.73 -2.69 -11.36
N ARG A 68 7.83 -2.16 -11.89
CA ARG A 68 9.18 -2.31 -11.33
C ARG A 68 9.86 -0.94 -11.28
N PRO A 69 10.49 -0.54 -10.17
CA PRO A 69 11.27 0.69 -10.12
C PRO A 69 12.54 0.60 -10.97
N VAL A 70 12.94 1.72 -11.57
CA VAL A 70 14.21 1.90 -12.29
C VAL A 70 14.85 3.20 -11.82
N ALA A 71 16.14 3.15 -11.51
CA ALA A 71 16.92 4.34 -11.12
C ALA A 71 17.68 4.90 -12.32
N TYR A 72 17.71 6.22 -12.43
CA TYR A 72 18.51 6.96 -13.40
C TYR A 72 19.53 7.77 -12.62
N GLN A 73 20.81 7.61 -12.95
CA GLN A 73 21.91 8.32 -12.31
C GLN A 73 22.70 9.08 -13.37
N ASP A 74 23.03 10.35 -13.11
CA ASP A 74 23.79 11.23 -14.01
C ASP A 74 23.24 11.26 -15.45
N CYS A 75 21.92 11.07 -15.59
CA CYS A 75 21.21 10.99 -16.85
C CYS A 75 20.82 12.42 -17.30
N PRO A 76 21.16 12.85 -18.54
CA PRO A 76 20.71 14.13 -19.07
C PRO A 76 19.18 14.27 -19.07
N ASP A 77 18.67 15.46 -18.74
CA ASP A 77 17.23 15.72 -18.59
C ASP A 77 16.46 15.52 -19.91
N GLU A 78 17.11 15.75 -21.05
CA GLU A 78 16.51 15.60 -22.37
C GLU A 78 16.04 14.17 -22.63
N ILE A 79 16.79 13.18 -22.13
CA ILE A 79 16.51 11.75 -22.32
C ILE A 79 15.78 11.10 -21.13
N LEU A 80 15.60 11.83 -20.02
CA LEU A 80 14.79 11.33 -18.90
C LEU A 80 13.32 11.12 -19.34
N PRO A 81 12.63 10.12 -18.78
CA PRO A 81 11.18 10.01 -18.94
C PRO A 81 10.49 11.24 -18.33
N ALA A 82 9.33 11.63 -18.88
CA ALA A 82 8.65 12.87 -18.51
C ALA A 82 8.33 12.97 -17.01
N GLU A 83 8.10 11.83 -16.36
CA GLU A 83 7.85 11.67 -14.93
C GLU A 83 9.03 12.10 -14.05
N LEU A 84 10.27 12.01 -14.58
CA LEU A 84 11.50 12.30 -13.84
C LEU A 84 12.16 13.63 -14.24
N LYS A 85 11.66 14.30 -15.28
CA LYS A 85 12.24 15.58 -15.73
C LYS A 85 12.18 16.67 -14.68
N GLN A 86 13.21 17.52 -14.64
CA GLN A 86 13.39 18.53 -13.61
C GLN A 86 12.18 19.46 -13.49
N ASP A 87 11.67 19.92 -14.64
CA ASP A 87 10.55 20.85 -14.74
C ASP A 87 9.18 20.28 -14.35
N ASN A 88 9.07 18.97 -14.06
CA ASN A 88 7.81 18.28 -13.78
C ASN A 88 6.69 18.59 -14.79
N PRO A 89 6.89 18.31 -16.09
CA PRO A 89 5.92 18.66 -17.13
C PRO A 89 4.54 18.01 -16.92
N LEU A 90 4.47 16.93 -16.14
CA LEU A 90 3.23 16.22 -15.83
C LEU A 90 2.50 16.74 -14.58
N GLY A 91 3.12 17.63 -13.79
CA GLY A 91 2.54 18.14 -12.55
C GLY A 91 2.22 17.06 -11.51
N ILE A 92 2.94 15.94 -11.55
CA ILE A 92 2.73 14.79 -10.66
C ILE A 92 3.41 14.99 -9.32
N TRP A 93 2.92 14.26 -8.31
CA TRP A 93 3.56 14.20 -7.00
C TRP A 93 4.83 13.36 -7.06
N ARG A 94 5.93 13.91 -6.54
CA ARG A 94 7.24 13.27 -6.44
C ARG A 94 7.76 13.38 -5.01
N THR A 95 8.67 12.50 -4.62
CA THR A 95 9.39 12.62 -3.34
C THR A 95 10.78 13.17 -3.63
N LEU A 96 11.06 14.38 -3.16
CA LEU A 96 12.35 15.06 -3.30
C LEU A 96 12.96 15.20 -1.90
N ASP A 97 14.15 14.65 -1.68
CA ASP A 97 14.85 14.65 -0.38
C ASP A 97 13.98 14.21 0.80
N GLY A 98 13.10 13.22 0.57
CA GLY A 98 12.17 12.69 1.56
C GLY A 98 10.86 13.47 1.73
N ALA A 99 10.67 14.60 1.05
CA ALA A 99 9.46 15.41 1.11
C ALA A 99 8.60 15.26 -0.16
N LEU A 100 7.28 15.17 0.01
CA LEU A 100 6.33 15.12 -1.10
C LEU A 100 6.15 16.51 -1.73
N SER A 101 6.35 16.62 -3.04
CA SER A 101 6.31 17.91 -3.74
C SER A 101 5.83 17.74 -5.18
N LYS A 102 5.23 18.80 -5.74
CA LYS A 102 4.99 18.97 -7.18
C LYS A 102 5.96 19.97 -7.82
N ASN A 103 6.84 20.57 -7.03
CA ASN A 103 7.76 21.58 -7.51
C ASN A 103 8.81 20.97 -8.45
N LYS A 104 9.52 21.87 -9.13
CA LYS A 104 10.72 21.51 -9.89
C LYS A 104 11.77 20.91 -8.96
N GLY A 105 12.48 19.91 -9.47
CA GLY A 105 13.53 19.18 -8.75
C GLY A 105 14.91 19.74 -9.02
#